data_AF-A0A2G5IRD3-F1
#
_entry.id   AF-A0A2G5IRD3-F1
#
_cell.length_a   1.000
_cell.length_b   1.000
_cell.length_c   1.000
_cell.angle_alpha   90.00
_cell.angle_beta   90.00
_cell.angle_gamma   90.00
#
_symmetry.space_group_name_H-M   'P 1'
#
loop_
_entity.id
_entity.type
_entity.pdbx_description
1 polymer ?
#
loop_
_entity_poly.entity_id
_entity_poly.type
_entity_poly.pdbx_seq_one_letter_code
_entity_poly.pdbx_strand_id
1 'polypeptide(L)'
;MNYRAVAARNPCLVYAHAQGFRSDSDQAGNAAYDETLQAASGPAEIASRAPGTPMVLPSSLADKIAGLTILCSVLAALAHRGRTGQGRHIEIPMTETLRAFNLEGHADEPVEGPTGLPPSTLQARRARRTEDGLAA
;
A
#
# COMPACT_ATOMS: atom_id res chain seq x y z
N MET A 1 -4.91 -2.87 22.24
CA MET A 1 -4.89 -1.59 23.00
C MET A 1 -5.30 -0.48 22.03
N ASN A 2 -6.19 0.45 22.40
CA ASN A 2 -6.70 1.48 21.47
C ASN A 2 -6.09 2.87 21.77
N TYR A 3 -6.06 3.76 20.77
CA TYR A 3 -5.46 5.09 20.89
C TYR A 3 -5.99 5.88 22.10
N ARG A 4 -7.30 5.89 22.31
CA ARG A 4 -7.95 6.64 23.41
C ARG A 4 -7.41 6.25 24.78
N ALA A 5 -7.17 4.96 25.01
CA ALA A 5 -6.66 4.45 26.28
C ALA A 5 -5.24 4.96 26.60
N VAL A 6 -4.41 5.21 25.59
CA VAL A 6 -3.00 5.61 25.76
C VAL A 6 -2.85 7.13 25.69
N ALA A 7 -3.60 7.79 24.80
CA ALA A 7 -3.53 9.23 24.57
C ALA A 7 -3.90 10.05 25.80
N ALA A 8 -4.81 9.53 26.65
CA ALA A 8 -5.20 10.18 27.90
C ALA A 8 -4.02 10.45 28.86
N ARG A 9 -2.93 9.67 28.75
CA ARG A 9 -1.73 9.79 29.59
C ARG A 9 -0.58 10.51 28.91
N ASN A 10 -0.66 10.73 27.60
CA ASN A 10 0.39 11.37 26.81
C ASN A 10 -0.21 12.15 25.62
N PRO A 11 -0.54 13.44 25.81
CA PRO A 11 -1.07 14.30 24.73
C PRO A 11 -0.10 14.49 23.54
N CYS A 12 1.19 14.22 23.74
CA CYS A 12 2.24 14.31 22.75
C CYS A 12 2.47 12.98 21.99
N LEU A 13 1.62 11.98 22.21
CA LEU A 13 1.74 10.64 21.63
C LEU A 13 1.55 10.66 20.11
N VAL A 14 2.53 10.14 19.40
CA VAL A 14 2.37 9.70 18.00
C VAL A 14 1.98 8.22 18.06
N TYR A 15 0.78 7.90 17.60
CA TYR A 15 0.26 6.54 17.55
C TYR A 15 -0.01 6.17 16.10
N ALA A 16 0.83 5.30 15.55
CA ALA A 16 0.65 4.74 14.21
C ALA A 16 -0.06 3.39 14.32
N HIS A 17 -1.23 3.29 13.71
CA HIS A 17 -2.02 2.08 13.61
C HIS A 17 -1.96 1.58 12.16
N ALA A 18 -1.07 0.62 11.91
CA ALA A 18 -0.98 -0.05 10.63
C ALA A 18 -1.76 -1.37 10.70
N GLN A 19 -2.77 -1.49 9.86
CA GLN A 19 -3.68 -2.64 9.79
C GLN A 19 -3.95 -2.99 8.34
N GLY A 20 -4.32 -4.24 8.08
CA GLY A 20 -4.56 -4.72 6.72
C GLY A 20 -5.61 -3.89 5.98
N PHE A 21 -6.81 -3.84 6.57
CA PHE A 21 -7.98 -3.13 6.05
C PHE A 21 -8.35 -1.98 6.99
N ARG A 22 -8.99 -0.94 6.45
CA ARG A 22 -9.49 0.18 7.27
C ARG A 22 -10.32 -0.31 8.45
N SER A 23 -10.21 0.37 9.58
CA SER A 23 -10.97 0.01 10.79
C SER A 23 -12.48 0.20 10.66
N ASP A 24 -12.93 1.00 9.69
CA ASP A 24 -14.33 1.27 9.37
C ASP A 24 -14.86 0.47 8.17
N SER A 25 -14.10 -0.50 7.63
CA SER A 25 -14.57 -1.36 6.54
C SER A 25 -15.22 -2.65 7.05
N ASP A 26 -16.02 -3.27 6.19
CA ASP A 26 -16.56 -4.63 6.37
C ASP A 26 -15.45 -5.70 6.48
N GLN A 27 -14.26 -5.40 5.96
CA GLN A 27 -13.09 -6.25 6.00
C GLN A 27 -12.17 -6.01 7.21
N ALA A 28 -12.51 -5.09 8.12
CA ALA A 28 -11.64 -4.70 9.25
C ALA A 28 -11.18 -5.88 10.14
N GLY A 29 -12.00 -6.94 10.23
CA GLY A 29 -11.70 -8.15 11.01
C GLY A 29 -10.98 -9.26 10.25
N ASN A 30 -10.72 -9.08 8.95
CA ASN A 30 -10.11 -10.11 8.12
C ASN A 30 -8.61 -10.25 8.40
N ALA A 31 -8.11 -11.48 8.25
CA ALA A 31 -6.68 -11.72 8.27
C ALA A 31 -6.01 -11.03 7.08
N ALA A 32 -4.87 -10.39 7.34
CA ALA A 32 -4.14 -9.62 6.35
C ALA A 32 -2.72 -10.19 6.20
N TYR A 33 -2.57 -11.07 5.22
CA TYR A 33 -1.28 -11.54 4.73
C TYR A 33 -0.89 -10.80 3.45
N ASP A 34 0.39 -10.75 3.13
CA ASP A 34 0.89 -10.02 1.96
C ASP A 34 0.16 -10.45 0.68
N GLU A 35 -0.06 -11.75 0.47
CA GLU A 35 -0.78 -12.26 -0.71
C GLU A 35 -2.24 -11.79 -0.75
N THR A 36 -2.91 -11.76 0.41
CA THR A 36 -4.31 -11.29 0.51
C THR A 36 -4.43 -9.79 0.21
N LEU A 37 -3.43 -9.01 0.62
CA LEU A 37 -3.38 -7.57 0.36
C LEU A 37 -3.04 -7.29 -1.11
N GLN A 38 -2.12 -8.06 -1.71
CA GLN A 38 -1.86 -8.01 -3.14
C GLN A 38 -3.11 -8.34 -3.97
N ALA A 39 -3.92 -9.30 -3.52
CA ALA A 39 -5.19 -9.65 -4.17
C ALA A 39 -6.23 -8.55 -4.02
N ALA A 40 -6.33 -7.91 -2.86
CA ALA A 40 -7.34 -6.88 -2.56
C ALA A 40 -7.03 -5.48 -3.15
N SER A 41 -5.79 -5.25 -3.60
CA SER A 41 -5.30 -3.91 -3.96
C SER A 41 -4.75 -3.76 -5.38
N GLY A 42 -4.85 -4.80 -6.23
CA GLY A 42 -4.49 -4.74 -7.65
C GLY A 42 -3.19 -5.45 -8.09
N PRO A 43 -2.11 -5.59 -7.28
CA PRO A 43 -0.87 -6.20 -7.74
C PRO A 43 -1.04 -7.63 -8.27
N ALA A 44 -1.92 -8.43 -7.66
CA ALA A 44 -2.20 -9.78 -8.13
C ALA A 44 -2.84 -9.77 -9.53
N GLU A 45 -3.76 -8.83 -9.80
CA GLU A 45 -4.37 -8.70 -11.13
C GLU A 45 -3.29 -8.35 -12.18
N ILE A 46 -2.42 -7.38 -11.87
CA ILE A 46 -1.32 -6.97 -12.75
C ILE A 46 -0.37 -8.14 -13.01
N ALA A 47 0.04 -8.87 -11.97
CA ALA A 47 0.94 -10.01 -12.08
C ALA A 47 0.35 -11.16 -12.91
N SER A 48 -0.99 -11.31 -12.88
CA SER A 48 -1.70 -12.39 -13.58
C SER A 48 -1.87 -12.14 -15.08
N ARG A 49 -1.68 -10.92 -15.58
CA ARG A 49 -1.94 -10.55 -16.99
C ARG A 49 -1.04 -11.25 -17.99
N ALA A 50 0.26 -11.23 -17.73
CA ALA A 50 1.24 -11.80 -18.65
C ALA A 50 1.13 -13.33 -18.77
N PRO A 51 1.01 -14.10 -17.67
CA PRO A 51 0.85 -15.56 -17.75
C PRO A 51 -0.60 -16.00 -17.98
N GLY A 52 -1.60 -15.13 -17.82
CA GLY A 52 -3.01 -15.47 -17.96
C GLY A 52 -3.56 -16.37 -16.85
N THR A 53 -2.82 -16.50 -15.73
CA THR A 53 -3.20 -17.33 -14.57
C THR A 53 -3.05 -16.53 -13.29
N PRO A 54 -3.90 -16.76 -12.26
CA PRO A 54 -3.82 -16.05 -10.99
C PRO A 54 -2.45 -16.21 -10.32
N MET A 55 -1.76 -15.10 -10.09
CA MET A 55 -0.48 -15.07 -9.38
C MET A 55 -0.38 -13.84 -8.48
N VAL A 56 0.40 -13.98 -7.42
CA VAL A 56 0.91 -12.88 -6.61
C VAL A 56 2.39 -12.71 -6.88
N LEU A 57 2.93 -11.52 -6.62
CA LEU A 57 4.36 -11.30 -6.71
C LEU A 57 5.06 -12.07 -5.58
N PRO A 58 6.12 -12.85 -5.88
CA PRO A 58 6.84 -13.65 -4.88
C PRO A 58 7.79 -12.78 -4.05
N SER A 59 7.24 -11.76 -3.39
CA SER A 59 7.94 -10.81 -2.54
C SER A 59 6.91 -10.22 -1.57
N SER A 60 7.37 -9.83 -0.37
CA SER A 60 6.58 -9.07 0.60
C SER A 60 6.34 -7.63 0.13
N LEU A 61 5.59 -7.46 -0.95
CA LEU A 61 5.36 -6.17 -1.59
C LEU A 61 4.53 -5.26 -0.68
N ALA A 62 3.45 -5.80 -0.11
CA ALA A 62 2.54 -5.04 0.73
C ALA A 62 3.25 -4.53 1.98
N ASP A 63 4.02 -5.41 2.64
CA ASP A 63 4.79 -5.09 3.84
C ASP A 63 5.84 -4.02 3.60
N LYS A 64 6.58 -4.09 2.48
CA LYS A 64 7.62 -3.10 2.15
C LYS A 64 7.03 -1.71 1.91
N ILE A 65 5.95 -1.65 1.12
CA ILE A 65 5.26 -0.39 0.83
C ILE A 65 4.66 0.18 2.12
N ALA A 66 3.95 -0.64 2.90
CA ALA A 66 3.37 -0.22 4.17
C ALA A 66 4.45 0.27 5.15
N GLY A 67 5.58 -0.43 5.25
CA GLY A 67 6.71 -0.04 6.10
C GLY A 67 7.25 1.36 5.77
N LEU A 68 7.43 1.66 4.47
CA LEU A 68 7.85 2.99 4.04
C LEU A 68 6.78 4.05 4.32
N THR A 69 5.50 3.75 4.10
CA THR A 69 4.40 4.66 4.44
C THR A 69 4.35 4.93 5.93
N ILE A 70 4.49 3.92 6.78
CA ILE A 70 4.56 4.05 8.23
C ILE A 70 5.69 4.98 8.63
N LEU A 71 6.90 4.77 8.08
CA LEU A 71 8.05 5.62 8.35
C LEU A 71 7.75 7.08 7.98
N CYS A 72 7.26 7.32 6.77
CA CYS A 72 6.92 8.67 6.29
C CYS A 72 5.85 9.34 7.17
N SER A 73 4.77 8.63 7.50
CA SER A 73 3.70 9.15 8.35
C SER A 73 4.18 9.48 9.76
N VAL A 74 5.00 8.61 10.36
CA VAL A 74 5.56 8.84 11.69
C VAL A 74 6.49 10.05 11.69
N LEU A 75 7.38 10.17 10.70
CA LEU A 75 8.25 11.34 10.56
C LEU A 75 7.45 12.64 10.40
N ALA A 76 6.40 12.64 9.58
CA ALA A 76 5.52 13.79 9.42
C ALA A 76 4.82 14.17 10.74
N ALA A 77 4.34 13.18 11.50
CA ALA A 77 3.71 13.40 12.80
C ALA A 77 4.71 13.89 13.86
N LEU A 78 5.95 13.42 13.84
CA LEU A 78 7.02 13.92 14.72
C LEU A 78 7.39 15.37 14.38
N ALA A 79 7.48 15.72 13.09
CA ALA A 79 7.69 17.09 12.65
C ALA A 79 6.53 18.00 13.06
N HIS A 80 5.29 17.54 12.91
CA HIS A 80 4.10 18.23 13.40
C HIS A 80 4.20 18.47 14.91
N ARG A 81 4.49 17.43 15.69
CA ARG A 81 4.65 17.50 17.14
C ARG A 81 5.75 18.47 17.55
N GLY A 82 6.87 18.52 16.83
CA GLY A 82 7.95 19.47 17.09
C GLY A 82 7.52 20.93 16.92
N ARG A 83 6.55 21.21 16.04
CA ARG A 83 6.03 22.57 15.79
C ARG A 83 4.88 22.97 16.70
N THR A 84 4.04 22.03 17.11
CA THR A 84 2.77 22.32 17.82
C THR A 84 2.74 21.80 19.25
N GLY A 85 3.67 20.93 19.63
CA GLY A 85 3.62 20.17 20.88
C GLY A 85 2.56 19.07 20.90
N GLN A 86 1.77 18.87 19.83
CA GLN A 86 0.66 17.91 19.81
C GLN A 86 1.02 16.60 19.11
N GLY A 87 0.58 15.48 19.69
CA GLY A 87 0.66 14.17 19.06
C GLY A 87 -0.31 13.99 17.89
N ARG A 88 -0.31 12.81 17.28
CA ARG A 88 -1.24 12.41 16.20
C ARG A 88 -1.60 10.93 16.29
N HIS A 89 -2.87 10.63 16.05
CA HIS A 89 -3.33 9.29 15.72
C HIS A 89 -3.29 9.14 14.20
N ILE A 90 -2.57 8.15 13.70
CA ILE A 90 -2.40 7.89 12.28
C ILE A 90 -2.93 6.50 12.00
N GLU A 91 -3.91 6.41 11.12
CA GLU A 91 -4.41 5.14 10.59
C GLU A 91 -3.77 4.90 9.23
N ILE A 92 -3.18 3.71 9.04
CA ILE A 92 -2.43 3.33 7.83
C ILE A 92 -2.98 2.00 7.33
N PRO A 93 -4.10 2.00 6.60
CA PRO A 93 -4.64 0.79 5.99
C PRO A 93 -3.69 0.31 4.89
N MET A 94 -3.23 -0.94 4.97
CA MET A 94 -2.29 -1.48 3.99
C MET A 94 -2.94 -1.60 2.61
N THR A 95 -4.22 -1.95 2.54
CA THR A 95 -4.96 -2.04 1.28
C THR A 95 -4.98 -0.72 0.51
N GLU A 96 -5.33 0.38 1.17
CA GLU A 96 -5.38 1.73 0.61
C GLU A 96 -3.99 2.22 0.27
N THR A 97 -3.00 1.90 1.11
CA THR A 97 -1.60 2.22 0.82
C THR A 97 -1.15 1.57 -0.49
N LEU A 98 -1.51 0.30 -0.72
CA LEU A 98 -1.16 -0.40 -1.95
C LEU A 98 -1.93 0.13 -3.14
N ARG A 99 -3.23 0.41 -2.99
CA ARG A 99 -4.05 1.01 -4.06
C ARG A 99 -3.47 2.35 -4.50
N ALA A 100 -3.09 3.20 -3.53
CA ALA A 100 -2.47 4.49 -3.81
C ALA A 100 -1.12 4.33 -4.52
N PHE A 101 -0.32 3.33 -4.15
CA PHE A 101 0.96 3.05 -4.81
C PHE A 101 0.80 2.61 -6.27
N ASN A 102 -0.26 1.85 -6.58
CA ASN A 102 -0.50 1.33 -7.93
C ASN A 102 -1.23 2.31 -8.87
N LEU A 103 -1.76 3.43 -8.35
CA LEU A 103 -2.59 4.33 -9.12
C LEU A 103 -1.73 5.16 -10.08
N GLU A 104 -1.85 4.90 -11.38
CA GLU A 104 -1.23 5.69 -12.45
C GLU A 104 -2.13 6.88 -12.85
N GLY A 105 -2.37 7.82 -11.93
CA GLY A 105 -3.15 9.04 -12.21
C GLY A 105 -3.91 9.59 -11.00
N HIS A 106 -4.41 10.83 -11.09
CA HIS A 106 -5.33 11.40 -10.09
C HIS A 106 -6.76 11.11 -10.55
N ALA A 107 -7.24 9.88 -10.31
CA ALA A 107 -8.61 9.52 -10.61
C ALA A 107 -9.46 9.74 -9.35
N ASP A 108 -10.28 10.80 -9.35
CA ASP A 108 -11.28 11.04 -8.29
C ASP A 108 -12.43 10.02 -8.33
N GLU A 109 -12.58 9.30 -9.45
CA GLU A 109 -13.55 8.23 -9.64
C GLU A 109 -12.85 6.88 -9.85
N PRO A 110 -13.45 5.76 -9.42
CA PRO A 110 -12.93 4.43 -9.73
C PRO A 110 -12.78 4.28 -11.25
N VAL A 111 -11.55 4.08 -11.72
CA VAL A 111 -11.32 3.78 -13.13
C VAL A 111 -11.91 2.40 -13.40
N GLU A 112 -13.08 2.35 -14.03
CA GLU A 112 -13.65 1.10 -14.52
C GLU A 112 -12.82 0.61 -15.71
N GLY A 113 -12.17 -0.53 -15.52
CA GLY A 113 -11.40 -1.16 -16.57
C GLY A 113 -10.23 -1.99 -16.05
N PRO A 114 -9.43 -2.56 -16.96
CA PRO A 114 -8.27 -3.33 -16.59
C PRO A 114 -7.25 -2.48 -15.80
N THR A 115 -6.79 -2.88 -14.60
CA THR A 115 -5.68 -2.21 -13.84
C THR A 115 -4.29 -2.20 -14.52
N GLY A 116 -3.63 -1.04 -14.57
CA GLY A 116 -2.26 -0.90 -15.11
C GLY A 116 -2.19 -0.69 -16.63
N LEU A 117 -0.98 -0.48 -17.16
CA LEU A 117 -0.75 -0.05 -18.54
C LEU A 117 -1.41 -0.96 -19.60
N PRO A 118 -1.91 -0.39 -20.71
CA PRO A 118 -2.54 -1.16 -21.77
C PRO A 118 -1.54 -2.11 -22.46
N PRO A 119 -2.01 -3.25 -22.98
CA PRO A 119 -1.13 -4.29 -23.57
C PRO A 119 -0.24 -3.79 -24.71
N SER A 120 -0.69 -2.79 -25.46
CA SER A 120 0.09 -2.14 -26.53
C SER A 120 1.34 -1.45 -25.99
N THR A 121 1.28 -0.84 -24.80
CA THR A 121 2.44 -0.22 -24.14
C THR A 121 3.39 -1.27 -23.57
N LEU A 122 2.87 -2.43 -23.14
CA LEU A 122 3.69 -3.54 -22.64
C LEU A 122 4.51 -4.22 -23.75
N GLN A 123 3.99 -4.33 -24.98
CA GLN A 123 4.76 -4.90 -26.10
C GLN A 123 6.02 -4.09 -26.44
N ALA A 124 5.95 -2.76 -26.34
CA ALA A 124 7.09 -1.88 -26.60
C ALA A 124 8.11 -1.83 -25.45
N ARG A 125 7.71 -2.20 -24.22
CA ARG A 125 8.53 -2.15 -22.99
C ARG A 125 8.91 -3.54 -22.46
N ARG A 126 9.34 -4.43 -23.36
CA ARG A 126 9.75 -5.80 -22.97
C ARG A 126 11.24 -5.85 -22.69
N ALA A 127 11.57 -6.41 -21.52
CA ALA A 127 12.94 -6.82 -21.25
C ALA A 127 13.39 -7.87 -22.29
N ARG A 128 14.54 -7.64 -22.93
CA ARG A 128 15.19 -8.52 -23.89
C ARG A 128 16.33 -9.27 -23.23
N ARG A 129 16.56 -10.49 -23.68
CA ARG A 129 17.68 -11.31 -23.21
C ARG A 129 19.01 -10.77 -23.75
N THR A 130 19.97 -10.60 -22.85
CA THR A 130 21.37 -10.27 -23.15
C THR A 130 22.27 -11.46 -22.79
N GLU A 131 23.57 -11.34 -23.02
CA GLU A 131 24.56 -12.36 -22.65
C GLU A 131 24.59 -12.61 -21.12
N ASP A 132 24.34 -11.56 -20.34
CA ASP A 132 24.50 -11.51 -18.88
C ASP A 132 23.18 -11.30 -18.11
N GLY A 133 22.03 -11.25 -18.80
CA GLY A 133 20.75 -11.09 -18.14
C GLY A 133 19.63 -10.53 -19.01
N LEU A 134 18.95 -9.51 -18.49
CA LEU A 134 17.79 -8.87 -19.09
C LEU A 134 18.02 -7.35 -19.15
N ALA A 135 17.71 -6.72 -20.29
CA ALA A 135 17.76 -5.27 -20.48
C ALA A 135 16.44 -4.76 -21.08
N ALA A 136 16.00 -3.55 -20.70
CA ALA A 136 14.75 -2.93 -21.18
C ALA A 136 14.91 -2.27 -22.56
#